data_AF-A0A248TNT4-F1
#
_entry.id   AF-A0A248TNT4-F1
#
_cell.length_a   1.000
_cell.length_b   1.000
_cell.length_c   1.000
_cell.angle_alpha   90.00
_cell.angle_beta   90.00
_cell.angle_gamma   90.00
#
_symmetry.space_group_name_H-M   'P 1'
#
loop_
_entity.id
_entity.type
_entity.pdbx_description
1 polymer ?
#
loop_
_entity_poly.entity_id
_entity_poly.type
_entity_poly.pdbx_seq_one_letter_code
_entity_poly.pdbx_strand_id
1 'polypeptide(L)' 'MSRGVSNFASTLEEECTNYIGRTVTVVSNFTSQTGILLRVEDGSLVIARVVSGYLSTETDEIIIPLCNVSYMELSGVY' A
#
# COMPACT_ATOMS: atom_id res chain seq x y z
N MET A 1 -10.71 -22.66 15.65
CA MET A 1 -11.67 -21.67 15.15
C MET A 1 -10.89 -20.67 14.33
N SER A 2 -10.82 -20.86 13.01
CA SER A 2 -9.98 -20.03 12.11
C SER A 2 -10.80 -19.62 10.90
N ARG A 3 -11.94 -18.95 11.13
CA ARG A 3 -12.79 -18.36 10.09
C ARG A 3 -12.95 -16.90 10.47
N GLY A 4 -12.24 -15.99 9.80
CA GLY A 4 -12.41 -14.56 10.04
C GLY A 4 -11.33 -13.67 9.47
N VAL A 5 -10.09 -14.15 9.33
CA VAL A 5 -8.98 -13.33 8.81
C VAL A 5 -8.85 -13.42 7.29
N SER A 6 -9.15 -14.58 6.70
CA SER A 6 -9.00 -14.80 5.26
C SER A 6 -9.98 -14.00 4.41
N ASN A 7 -11.23 -13.81 4.85
CA ASN A 7 -12.21 -13.02 4.10
C ASN A 7 -11.90 -11.52 4.12
N PHE A 8 -11.33 -11.01 5.21
CA PHE A 8 -10.98 -9.59 5.32
C PHE A 8 -9.71 -9.28 4.52
N ALA A 9 -8.70 -10.16 4.61
CA ALA A 9 -7.47 -10.04 3.83
C ALA A 9 -7.74 -10.11 2.33
N SER A 10 -8.52 -11.10 1.86
CA SER A 10 -8.80 -11.24 0.43
C SER A 10 -9.62 -10.07 -0.14
N THR A 11 -10.63 -9.57 0.58
CA THR A 11 -11.37 -8.38 0.13
C THR A 11 -10.50 -7.13 0.14
N LEU A 12 -9.64 -6.97 1.15
CA LEU A 12 -8.71 -5.84 1.21
C LEU A 12 -7.64 -5.91 0.10
N GLU A 13 -7.14 -7.11 -0.23
CA GLU A 13 -6.24 -7.33 -1.36
C GLU A 13 -6.89 -6.97 -2.69
N GLU A 14 -8.12 -7.41 -2.95
CA GLU A 14 -8.88 -7.05 -4.15
C GLU A 14 -9.12 -5.53 -4.25
N GLU A 15 -9.54 -4.90 -3.16
CA GLU A 15 -9.74 -3.45 -3.12
C GLU A 15 -8.42 -2.69 -3.32
N CYS A 16 -7.33 -3.13 -2.68
CA CYS A 16 -6.00 -2.57 -2.91
C CYS A 16 -5.54 -2.73 -4.36
N THR A 17 -5.89 -3.84 -5.02
CA THR A 17 -5.57 -4.07 -6.44
C THR A 17 -6.25 -3.03 -7.34
N ASN A 18 -7.45 -2.54 -6.99
CA ASN A 18 -8.12 -1.44 -7.70
C ASN A 18 -7.39 -0.09 -7.60
N TYR A 19 -6.45 0.05 -6.65
CA TYR A 19 -5.66 1.25 -6.45
C TYR A 19 -4.25 1.17 -7.04
N ILE A 20 -3.91 0.08 -7.75
CA ILE A 20 -2.64 -0.05 -8.47
C ILE A 20 -2.48 1.10 -9.47
N GLY A 21 -1.29 1.71 -9.46
CA GLY A 21 -0.94 2.90 -10.25
C GLY A 21 -1.40 4.22 -9.62
N ARG A 22 -2.11 4.20 -8.49
CA ARG A 22 -2.52 5.41 -7.77
C ARG A 22 -1.58 5.75 -6.63
N THR A 23 -1.50 7.04 -6.32
CA THR A 23 -0.81 7.51 -5.10
C THR A 23 -1.65 7.17 -3.88
N VAL A 24 -1.08 6.37 -2.99
CA VAL A 24 -1.68 5.93 -1.74
C VAL A 24 -0.82 6.36 -0.57
N THR A 25 -1.46 6.70 0.53
CA THR A 25 -0.81 6.83 1.84
C THR A 25 -1.22 5.63 2.68
N VAL A 26 -0.24 4.79 2.98
CA VAL A 26 -0.41 3.61 3.83
C VAL A 26 0.02 3.99 5.24
N VAL A 27 -0.89 3.88 6.20
CA VAL A 27 -0.60 4.16 7.61
C VAL A 27 -0.54 2.84 8.36
N SER A 28 0.62 2.55 8.91
CA SER A 28 0.90 1.44 9.81
C SER A 28 1.07 1.96 11.24
N ASN A 29 0.95 1.10 12.24
CA ASN A 29 1.03 1.47 13.66
C ASN A 29 2.25 2.31 14.07
N PHE A 30 3.33 2.30 13.28
CA PHE A 30 4.59 2.98 13.60
C PHE A 30 5.04 4.00 12.52
N THR A 31 4.34 4.09 11.40
CA THR A 31 4.81 4.87 10.24
C THR A 31 3.71 5.06 9.20
N SER A 32 3.71 6.23 8.57
CA SER A 32 2.97 6.48 7.33
C SER A 32 3.94 6.54 6.16
N GLN A 33 3.59 5.87 5.07
CA GLN A 33 4.36 5.90 3.82
C GLN A 33 3.44 6.33 2.70
N THR A 34 3.84 7.34 1.94
CA THR A 34 3.13 7.79 0.75
C THR A 34 3.92 7.38 -0.49
N GLY A 35 3.24 6.75 -1.43
CA GLY A 35 3.87 6.26 -2.65
C GLY A 35 2.83 5.83 -3.69
N ILE A 36 3.30 5.40 -4.85
CA ILE A 36 2.43 4.83 -5.88
C ILE A 36 2.28 3.35 -5.61
N LEU A 37 1.06 2.84 -5.48
CA LEU A 37 0.85 1.41 -5.32
C LEU A 37 1.21 0.69 -6.62
N LEU A 38 2.22 -0.18 -6.59
CA LEU A 38 2.69 -0.91 -7.77
C LEU A 38 1.94 -2.23 -7.95
N ARG A 39 1.81 -2.99 -6.87
CA ARG A 39 1.16 -4.29 -6.85
C ARG A 39 0.82 -4.71 -5.42
N VAL A 40 -0.07 -5.69 -5.31
CA VAL A 40 -0.38 -6.40 -4.07
C VAL A 40 -0.02 -7.85 -4.30
N GLU A 41 0.84 -8.42 -3.46
CA GLU A 41 1.33 -9.79 -3.62
C GLU A 41 1.55 -10.42 -2.23
N ASP A 42 1.14 -11.68 -2.07
CA ASP A 42 1.34 -12.47 -0.84
C ASP A 42 0.95 -11.73 0.45
N GLY A 43 -0.21 -11.07 0.47
CA GLY A 43 -0.67 -10.33 1.65
C GLY A 43 0.15 -9.07 1.95
N SER A 44 0.88 -8.52 0.97
CA SER A 44 1.73 -7.33 1.12
C SER A 44 1.47 -6.30 0.01
N LEU A 45 1.51 -5.03 0.38
CA LEU A 45 1.46 -3.89 -0.53
C LEU A 45 2.87 -3.52 -0.96
N VAL A 46 3.11 -3.43 -2.26
CA VAL A 46 4.35 -2.91 -2.82
C VAL A 46 4.09 -1.49 -3.31
N ILE A 47 4.68 -0.50 -2.64
CA ILE A 47 4.54 0.91 -3.01
C ILE A 47 5.89 1.46 -3.50
N ALA A 48 5.87 2.22 -4.57
CA ALA A 48 7.00 3.02 -5.02
C ALA A 48 7.04 4.33 -4.24
N ARG A 49 8.10 4.55 -3.46
CA ARG A 49 8.34 5.84 -2.82
C ARG A 49 8.67 6.88 -3.89
N VAL A 50 7.88 7.96 -3.95
CA VAL A 50 8.19 9.09 -4.81
C VAL A 50 8.99 10.10 -4.01
N VAL A 51 10.32 10.06 -4.14
CA VAL A 51 11.19 11.08 -3.56
C VAL A 51 11.28 12.23 -4.56
N SER A 52 10.63 13.35 -4.25
CA SER A 52 10.76 14.58 -5.05
C SER A 52 12.14 15.20 -4.83
N GLY A 53 13.16 14.67 -5.51
CA GLY A 53 14.53 15.19 -5.56
C GLY A 53 14.94 15.41 -7.02
N TYR A 54 15.57 16.55 -7.28
CA TYR A 54 16.06 16.91 -8.61
C TYR A 54 16.98 15.81 -9.18
N LEU A 55 16.61 15.26 -10.33
CA LEU A 55 17.43 14.51 -11.31
C LEU A 55 17.51 12.97 -11.26
N SER A 56 16.91 12.28 -10.29
CA SER A 56 16.82 10.81 -10.37
C SER A 56 15.54 10.31 -9.69
N THR A 57 14.66 9.65 -10.44
CA THR A 57 13.52 8.91 -9.86
C THR A 57 14.06 7.59 -9.32
N GLU A 58 14.81 7.64 -8.22
CA GLU A 58 15.10 6.42 -7.45
C GLU A 58 13.77 5.92 -6.90
N THR A 59 13.29 4.84 -7.51
CA THR A 59 12.01 4.22 -7.15
C THR A 59 12.33 3.18 -6.08
N ASP A 60 12.46 3.62 -4.83
CA ASP A 60 12.54 2.69 -3.71
C ASP A 60 11.21 1.96 -3.58
N GLU A 61 11.21 0.65 -3.86
CA GLU A 61 10.08 -0.23 -3.56
C GLU A 61 10.02 -0.47 -2.05
N ILE A 62 8.92 -0.05 -1.44
CA ILE A 62 8.61 -0.32 -0.04
C ILE A 62 7.57 -1.44 -0.01
N ILE A 63 7.89 -2.52 0.69
CA ILE A 63 7.00 -3.66 0.90
C ILE A 63 6.38 -3.53 2.29
N ILE A 64 5.05 -3.45 2.36
CA ILE A 64 4.29 -3.28 3.59
C ILE A 64 3.34 -4.48 3.76
N PRO A 65 3.52 -5.32 4.78
CA PRO A 65 2.59 -6.41 5.05
C PRO A 65 1.20 -5.86 5.39
N LEU A 66 0.14 -6.37 4.77
CA LEU A 66 -1.24 -5.96 5.04
C LEU A 66 -1.63 -6.15 6.51
N CYS A 67 -1.02 -7.13 7.20
CA CYS A 67 -1.22 -7.33 8.63
C CYS A 67 -0.71 -6.17 9.51
N ASN A 68 0.20 -5.33 8.99
CA ASN A 68 0.72 -4.16 9.66
C ASN A 68 0.01 -2.85 9.26
N VAL A 69 -0.84 -2.91 8.23
CA VAL A 69 -1.60 -1.76 7.74
C VAL A 69 -2.78 -1.52 8.68
N SER A 70 -2.81 -0.34 9.28
CA SER A 70 -3.95 0.10 10.10
C SER A 70 -5.06 0.63 9.19
N TYR A 71 -4.71 1.44 8.19
CA TYR A 71 -5.61 1.89 7.14
C TYR A 71 -4.82 2.44 5.94
N MET A 72 -5.48 2.59 4.80
CA MET A 72 -4.92 3.15 3.57
C MET A 72 -5.84 4.24 3.01
N GLU A 73 -5.25 5.34 2.56
CA GLU A 73 -5.97 6.46 1.94
C GLU A 73 -5.42 6.74 0.54
N LEU A 74 -6.30 7.18 -0.38
CA LEU A 74 -5.89 7.68 -1.69
C LEU A 74 -5.44 9.14 -1.56
N SER A 75 -4.17 9.42 -1.85
CA SER A 75 -3.67 10.78 -1.91
C SER A 75 -3.91 11.35 -3.31
N GLY A 76 -5.00 12.11 -3.47
CA GLY A 76 -5.27 12.82 -4.73
C GLY A 76 -6.73 12.94 -5.16
N VAL A 77 -7.70 12.87 -4.23
CA VAL A 77 -9.10 13.21 -4.53
C VAL A 77 -9.41 14.57 -3.90
N TYR A 78 -9.23 15.63 -4.68
CA TYR A 78 -9.86 16.95 -4.50
C TYR A 78 -10.54 17.34 -5.81
#